data_AF-A0A7W1C4Q8-F1
#
_entry.id   AF-A0A7W1C4Q8-F1
#
_cell.length_a   1.000
_cell.length_b   1.000
_cell.length_c   1.000
_cell.angle_alpha   90.00
_cell.angle_beta   90.00
_cell.angle_gamma   90.00
#
_symmetry.space_group_name_H-M   'P 1'
#
loop_
_entity.id
_entity.type
_entity.pdbx_description
1 polymer ?
#
loop_
_entity_poly.entity_id
_entity_poly.type
_entity_poly.pdbx_seq_one_letter_code
_entity_poly.pdbx_strand_id
1 'polypeptide(L)'
;MSHDAHAVPLTRDEILAGTSRPVAGWIKTACIALSVIGLLAFVVGLFLAPSRAWQSLHFNWLAFTTISSAGVMFVAVQRITTARWSRTVIRFLEGYVAWLPAAFVILLLLISFGKGHIFPWTHAPIPGSEKQLYLGNTLFFTARVIVAYAIIMGMSLWYIYTSVRLDVGHSPEGGASWAKSLRERMRRGFQDERREIHSTHSLQGKLAVVLGFAFVFGWIVLAWDLSMSLDPHFFSTMYGWWEFMSGWVAMLASFTLLTIAWRRHLGRNDLITENHFHDLGKLCFAFTAFWGYITFGQYLVIWYGNISEETHWMRLRLMDPWKGLTLTVVALMFFLPFFGLL
;
A
#
# COMPACT_ATOMS: atom_id res chain seq x y z
N MET A 1 1.62 22.90 -33.51
CA MET A 1 1.11 22.29 -34.77
C MET A 1 2.12 21.26 -35.24
N SER A 2 1.88 19.99 -34.93
CA SER A 2 2.37 18.84 -35.69
C SER A 2 1.32 17.76 -35.52
N HIS A 3 0.51 17.62 -36.57
CA HIS A 3 -0.47 16.57 -36.85
C HIS A 3 -0.55 15.43 -35.82
N ASP A 4 -1.62 15.45 -35.02
CA ASP A 4 -2.28 14.21 -34.59
C ASP A 4 -2.76 13.50 -35.86
N ALA A 5 -1.85 12.80 -36.53
CA ALA A 5 -2.24 11.74 -37.42
C ALA A 5 -3.13 10.84 -36.59
N HIS A 6 -4.38 10.69 -37.01
CA HIS A 6 -5.33 9.75 -36.42
C HIS A 6 -4.66 8.38 -36.32
N ALA A 7 -4.05 8.09 -35.17
CA ALA A 7 -3.52 6.78 -34.89
C ALA A 7 -4.72 5.85 -35.01
N VAL A 8 -4.68 4.95 -36.00
CA VAL A 8 -5.70 3.93 -36.18
C VAL A 8 -5.90 3.30 -34.80
N PRO A 9 -7.14 3.29 -34.26
CA PRO A 9 -7.38 2.70 -32.95
C PRO A 9 -6.87 1.26 -33.00
N LEU A 10 -5.88 0.95 -32.17
CA LEU A 10 -5.30 -0.40 -32.12
C LEU A 10 -6.45 -1.39 -31.94
N THR A 11 -6.47 -2.40 -32.80
CA THR A 11 -7.42 -3.49 -32.67
C THR A 11 -7.14 -4.24 -31.37
N ARG A 12 -8.17 -4.83 -30.78
CA ARG A 12 -8.05 -5.56 -29.51
C ARG A 12 -6.99 -6.65 -29.57
N ASP A 13 -6.88 -7.34 -30.70
CA ASP A 13 -5.92 -8.43 -30.90
C ASP A 13 -4.48 -7.92 -30.94
N GLU A 14 -4.23 -6.74 -31.51
CA GLU A 14 -2.91 -6.09 -31.51
C GLU A 14 -2.46 -5.67 -30.11
N ILE A 15 -3.40 -5.24 -29.26
CA ILE A 15 -3.14 -4.92 -27.86
C ILE A 15 -2.78 -6.20 -27.10
N LEU A 16 -3.61 -7.25 -27.22
CA LEU A 16 -3.40 -8.52 -26.52
C LEU A 16 -2.08 -9.21 -26.94
N ALA A 17 -1.74 -9.20 -28.23
CA ALA A 17 -0.46 -9.69 -28.72
C ALA A 17 0.74 -8.90 -28.18
N GLY A 18 0.55 -7.59 -27.93
CA GLY A 18 1.56 -6.71 -27.36
C GLY A 18 1.76 -6.84 -25.85
N THR A 19 0.72 -7.22 -25.13
CA THR A 19 0.72 -7.25 -23.65
C THR A 19 0.88 -8.65 -23.06
N SER A 20 0.91 -9.70 -23.89
CA SER A 20 0.98 -11.10 -23.46
C SER A 20 2.39 -11.63 -23.16
N ARG A 21 3.43 -10.77 -23.26
CA ARG A 21 4.81 -11.20 -22.99
C ARG A 21 4.93 -11.70 -21.54
N PRO A 22 5.40 -12.93 -21.31
CA PRO A 22 5.55 -13.45 -19.96
C PRO A 22 6.58 -12.64 -19.19
N VAL A 23 6.41 -12.60 -17.86
CA VAL A 23 7.44 -12.09 -16.96
C VAL A 23 8.67 -12.98 -17.09
N ALA A 24 9.86 -12.37 -17.17
CA ALA A 24 11.10 -13.11 -17.26
C ALA A 24 11.24 -14.08 -16.06
N GLY A 25 11.50 -15.36 -16.34
CA GLY A 25 11.48 -16.42 -15.32
C GLY A 25 12.44 -16.17 -14.16
N TRP A 26 13.58 -15.51 -14.42
CA TRP A 26 14.56 -15.17 -13.40
C TRP A 26 14.00 -14.23 -12.32
N ILE A 27 13.05 -13.34 -12.65
CA ILE A 27 12.42 -12.44 -11.68
C ILE A 27 11.65 -13.25 -10.64
N LYS A 28 10.88 -14.25 -11.10
CA LYS A 28 10.16 -15.17 -10.20
C LYS A 28 11.15 -15.91 -9.30
N THR A 29 12.23 -16.45 -9.87
CA THR A 29 13.27 -17.16 -9.11
C THR A 29 13.94 -16.25 -8.09
N ALA A 30 14.28 -15.02 -8.46
CA ALA A 30 14.89 -14.03 -7.58
C ALA A 30 13.95 -13.64 -6.43
N CYS A 31 12.67 -13.39 -6.69
CA CYS A 31 11.69 -13.11 -5.65
C CYS A 31 11.55 -14.28 -4.67
N ILE A 32 11.50 -15.52 -5.15
CA ILE A 32 11.43 -16.71 -4.28
C ILE A 32 12.71 -16.83 -3.44
N ALA A 33 13.88 -16.65 -4.05
CA ALA A 33 15.16 -16.72 -3.35
C ALA A 33 15.26 -15.66 -2.25
N LEU A 34 14.89 -14.41 -2.54
CA LEU A 34 14.88 -13.33 -1.55
C LEU A 34 13.87 -13.58 -0.42
N SER A 35 12.68 -14.13 -0.72
CA SER A 35 11.71 -14.54 0.30
C SER A 35 12.24 -15.65 1.20
N VAL A 36 12.95 -16.64 0.64
CA VAL A 36 13.59 -17.71 1.43
C VAL A 36 14.71 -17.15 2.30
N ILE A 37 15.57 -16.27 1.77
CA ILE A 37 16.62 -15.61 2.53
C ILE A 37 16.02 -14.80 3.69
N GLY A 38 14.95 -14.03 3.44
CA GLY A 38 14.24 -13.27 4.46
C GLY A 38 13.64 -14.16 5.55
N LEU A 39 13.01 -15.29 5.17
CA LEU A 39 12.48 -16.27 6.11
C LEU A 39 13.59 -16.90 6.96
N LEU A 40 14.71 -17.30 6.35
CA LEU A 40 15.86 -17.85 7.07
C LEU A 40 16.46 -16.82 8.03
N ALA A 41 16.60 -15.56 7.60
CA ALA A 41 17.09 -14.49 8.45
C ALA A 41 16.16 -14.25 9.65
N PHE A 42 14.85 -14.31 9.46
CA PHE A 42 13.88 -14.23 10.55
C PHE A 42 14.01 -15.42 11.51
N VAL A 43 14.04 -16.65 10.99
CA VAL A 43 14.17 -17.88 11.81
C VAL A 43 15.46 -17.87 12.62
N VAL A 44 16.60 -17.55 12.00
CA VAL A 44 17.88 -17.39 12.71
C VAL A 44 17.78 -16.26 13.75
N GLY A 45 17.14 -15.14 13.40
CA GLY A 45 16.89 -14.02 14.30
C GLY A 45 16.08 -14.41 15.54
N LEU A 46 15.13 -15.36 15.43
CA LEU A 46 14.36 -15.86 16.57
C LEU A 46 15.24 -16.56 17.62
N PHE A 47 16.36 -17.17 17.22
CA PHE A 47 17.28 -17.83 18.15
C PHE A 47 18.35 -16.88 18.69
N LEU A 48 18.79 -15.89 17.91
CA LEU A 48 19.88 -14.98 18.29
C LEU A 48 19.39 -13.74 19.04
N ALA A 49 18.32 -13.12 18.56
CA ALA A 49 17.79 -11.87 19.10
C ALA A 49 16.27 -11.78 18.85
N PRO A 50 15.44 -12.55 19.60
CA PRO A 50 14.02 -12.70 19.32
C PRO A 50 13.30 -11.36 19.17
N SER A 51 13.52 -10.43 20.11
CA SER A 51 12.84 -9.13 20.06
C SER A 51 13.19 -8.32 18.81
N ARG A 52 14.45 -8.34 18.36
CA ARG A 52 14.86 -7.65 17.14
C ARG A 52 14.24 -8.30 15.89
N ALA A 53 14.14 -9.62 15.86
CA ALA A 53 13.50 -10.34 14.76
C ALA A 53 12.02 -9.97 14.61
N TRP A 54 11.27 -9.97 15.72
CA TRP A 54 9.86 -9.57 15.74
C TRP A 54 9.65 -8.10 15.38
N GLN A 55 10.45 -7.19 15.92
CA GLN A 55 10.38 -5.76 15.62
C GLN A 55 10.71 -5.47 14.15
N SER A 56 11.69 -6.18 13.56
CA SER A 56 12.03 -6.06 12.14
C SER A 56 10.91 -6.57 11.23
N LEU A 57 10.31 -7.73 11.56
CA LEU A 57 9.16 -8.26 10.82
C LEU A 57 7.97 -7.30 10.89
N HIS A 58 7.72 -6.72 12.06
CA HIS A 58 6.66 -5.74 12.29
C HIS A 58 6.85 -4.46 11.46
N PHE A 59 8.05 -3.88 11.46
CA PHE A 59 8.39 -2.72 10.64
C PHE A 59 8.17 -2.99 9.14
N ASN A 60 8.65 -4.13 8.65
CA ASN A 60 8.45 -4.54 7.26
C ASN A 60 6.95 -4.75 6.94
N TRP A 61 6.21 -5.36 7.86
CA TRP A 61 4.77 -5.55 7.71
C TRP A 61 4.05 -4.21 7.55
N LEU A 62 4.33 -3.22 8.41
CA LEU A 62 3.76 -1.89 8.29
C LEU A 62 4.09 -1.27 6.92
N ALA A 63 5.37 -1.24 6.54
CA ALA A 63 5.80 -0.63 5.28
C ALA A 63 5.10 -1.25 4.05
N PHE A 64 5.21 -2.57 3.86
CA PHE A 64 4.69 -3.22 2.66
C PHE A 64 3.16 -3.29 2.62
N THR A 65 2.51 -3.43 3.77
CA THR A 65 1.05 -3.53 3.86
C THR A 65 0.38 -2.18 3.61
N THR A 66 0.95 -1.09 4.12
CA THR A 66 0.48 0.28 3.81
C THR A 66 0.65 0.59 2.33
N ILE A 67 1.82 0.29 1.73
CA ILE A 67 2.06 0.49 0.29
C ILE A 67 1.07 -0.33 -0.56
N SER A 68 0.90 -1.61 -0.23
CA SER A 68 0.00 -2.52 -0.95
C SER A 68 -1.45 -2.05 -0.92
N SER A 69 -1.96 -1.74 0.28
CA SER A 69 -3.33 -1.26 0.44
C SER A 69 -3.55 0.12 -0.17
N ALA A 70 -2.56 1.02 -0.12
CA ALA A 70 -2.60 2.30 -0.81
C ALA A 70 -2.70 2.11 -2.33
N GLY A 71 -2.04 1.08 -2.88
CA GLY A 71 -2.11 0.75 -4.31
C GLY A 71 -3.52 0.37 -4.73
N VAL A 72 -4.16 -0.50 -3.97
CA VAL A 72 -5.57 -0.89 -4.22
C VAL A 72 -6.51 0.30 -4.02
N MET A 73 -6.29 1.11 -2.98
CA MET A 73 -7.07 2.33 -2.76
C MET A 73 -6.90 3.32 -3.92
N PHE A 74 -5.70 3.42 -4.49
CA PHE A 74 -5.47 4.30 -5.63
C PHE A 74 -6.25 3.85 -6.88
N VAL A 75 -6.43 2.54 -7.09
CA VAL A 75 -7.34 2.01 -8.13
C VAL A 75 -8.79 2.50 -7.89
N ALA A 76 -9.24 2.50 -6.63
CA ALA A 76 -10.54 3.05 -6.26
C ALA A 76 -10.62 4.57 -6.50
N VAL A 77 -9.56 5.33 -6.19
CA VAL A 77 -9.49 6.77 -6.51
C VAL A 77 -9.66 7.00 -8.02
N GLN A 78 -8.99 6.23 -8.87
CA GLN A 78 -9.14 6.36 -10.33
C GLN A 78 -10.60 6.20 -10.78
N ARG A 79 -11.36 5.31 -10.12
CA ARG A 79 -12.79 5.12 -10.38
C ARG A 79 -13.61 6.31 -9.90
N ILE A 80 -13.36 6.81 -8.68
CA ILE A 80 -14.07 7.95 -8.09
C ILE A 80 -13.87 9.20 -8.94
N THR A 81 -12.65 9.46 -9.39
CA THR A 81 -12.33 10.64 -10.21
C THR A 81 -12.62 10.45 -11.70
N THR A 82 -13.16 9.30 -12.11
CA THR A 82 -13.42 8.95 -13.51
C THR A 82 -12.19 9.06 -14.42
N ALA A 83 -11.00 8.78 -13.88
CA ALA A 83 -9.73 8.95 -14.58
C ALA A 83 -9.65 8.06 -15.83
N ARG A 84 -9.16 8.65 -16.94
CA ARG A 84 -8.99 7.95 -18.22
C ARG A 84 -7.53 7.64 -18.54
N TRP A 85 -6.59 8.43 -18.02
CA TRP A 85 -5.15 8.29 -18.27
C TRP A 85 -4.60 6.96 -17.74
N SER A 86 -5.12 6.45 -16.62
CA SER A 86 -4.57 5.28 -15.94
C SER A 86 -5.03 3.95 -16.54
N ARG A 87 -5.93 3.92 -17.52
CA ARG A 87 -6.57 2.69 -18.04
C ARG A 87 -5.58 1.63 -18.54
N THR A 88 -4.47 2.03 -19.15
CA THR A 88 -3.44 1.12 -19.70
C THR A 88 -2.50 0.56 -18.63
N VAL A 89 -2.40 1.23 -17.48
CA VAL A 89 -1.45 0.93 -16.40
C VAL A 89 -2.13 0.47 -15.10
N ILE A 90 -3.46 0.56 -15.02
CA ILE A 90 -4.24 0.29 -13.80
C ILE A 90 -4.04 -1.15 -13.29
N ARG A 91 -3.83 -2.12 -14.18
CA ARG A 91 -3.65 -3.53 -13.81
C ARG A 91 -2.38 -3.77 -13.00
N PHE A 92 -1.36 -2.92 -13.15
CA PHE A 92 -0.17 -2.99 -12.31
C PHE A 92 -0.47 -2.62 -10.85
N LEU A 93 -1.34 -1.63 -10.63
CA LEU A 93 -1.80 -1.24 -9.29
C LEU A 93 -2.73 -2.30 -8.68
N GLU A 94 -3.63 -2.89 -9.47
CA GLU A 94 -4.52 -3.95 -8.98
C GLU A 94 -3.75 -5.17 -8.47
N GLY A 95 -2.56 -5.44 -9.04
CA GLY A 95 -1.65 -6.49 -8.57
C GLY A 95 -1.20 -6.33 -7.12
N TYR A 96 -1.25 -5.12 -6.56
CA TYR A 96 -0.85 -4.86 -5.17
C TYR A 96 -1.72 -5.64 -4.18
N VAL A 97 -2.96 -5.99 -4.56
CA VAL A 97 -3.88 -6.77 -3.72
C VAL A 97 -3.32 -8.15 -3.34
N ALA A 98 -2.41 -8.70 -4.14
CA ALA A 98 -1.85 -10.04 -3.92
C ALA A 98 -1.05 -10.16 -2.61
N TRP A 99 -0.52 -9.04 -2.09
CA TRP A 99 0.18 -9.01 -0.81
C TRP A 99 -0.77 -9.07 0.40
N LEU A 100 -1.98 -8.52 0.29
CA LEU A 100 -2.86 -8.31 1.46
C LEU A 100 -3.22 -9.61 2.20
N PRO A 101 -3.53 -10.74 1.54
CA PRO A 101 -3.76 -12.01 2.24
C PRO A 101 -2.52 -12.56 2.95
N ALA A 102 -1.33 -12.42 2.34
CA ALA A 102 -0.08 -12.82 2.98
C ALA A 102 0.20 -11.95 4.22
N ALA A 103 -0.01 -10.63 4.10
CA ALA A 103 0.04 -9.72 5.22
C ALA A 103 -0.97 -10.06 6.31
N PHE A 104 -2.16 -10.60 5.99
CA PHE A 104 -3.12 -11.04 7.00
C PHE A 104 -2.55 -12.19 7.84
N VAL A 105 -1.94 -13.19 7.20
CA VAL A 105 -1.29 -14.30 7.90
C VAL A 105 -0.13 -13.81 8.77
N ILE A 106 0.69 -12.89 8.24
CA ILE A 106 1.80 -12.30 9.01
C ILE A 106 1.25 -11.48 10.20
N LEU A 107 0.16 -10.73 10.03
CA LEU A 107 -0.46 -9.98 11.13
C LEU A 107 -0.93 -10.91 12.25
N LEU A 108 -1.59 -12.02 11.91
CA LEU A 108 -1.99 -13.02 12.90
C LEU A 108 -0.78 -13.55 13.66
N LEU A 109 0.31 -13.84 12.95
CA LEU A 109 1.58 -14.27 13.57
C LEU A 109 2.18 -13.20 14.48
N LEU A 110 2.19 -11.92 14.06
CA LEU A 110 2.70 -10.80 14.86
C LEU A 110 1.88 -10.61 16.16
N ILE A 111 0.56 -10.66 16.08
CA ILE A 111 -0.31 -10.41 17.24
C ILE A 111 -0.41 -11.63 18.17
N SER A 112 -0.36 -12.85 17.63
CA SER A 112 -0.40 -14.08 18.44
C SER A 112 0.92 -14.39 19.14
N PHE A 113 2.05 -14.22 18.47
CA PHE A 113 3.37 -14.66 18.98
C PHE A 113 4.35 -13.50 19.19
N GLY A 114 4.30 -12.46 18.36
CA GLY A 114 5.23 -11.34 18.41
C GLY A 114 4.86 -10.22 19.39
N LYS A 115 3.61 -10.18 19.86
CA LYS A 115 3.05 -9.03 20.63
C LYS A 115 3.93 -8.62 21.81
N GLY A 116 4.40 -9.58 22.60
CA GLY A 116 5.27 -9.33 23.75
C GLY A 116 6.66 -8.81 23.40
N HIS A 117 7.11 -8.98 22.16
CA HIS A 117 8.41 -8.50 21.70
C HIS A 117 8.34 -7.11 21.02
N ILE A 118 7.17 -6.81 20.46
CA ILE A 118 6.94 -5.60 19.65
C ILE A 118 6.49 -4.45 20.55
N PHE A 119 5.55 -4.70 21.45
CA PHE A 119 4.84 -3.65 22.18
C PHE A 119 5.33 -3.52 23.62
N PRO A 120 6.00 -2.43 24.01
CA PRO A 120 6.56 -2.28 25.36
C PRO A 120 5.51 -2.31 26.48
N TRP A 121 4.30 -1.82 26.21
CA TRP A 121 3.18 -1.83 27.16
C TRP A 121 2.66 -3.23 27.54
N THR A 122 3.17 -4.28 26.91
CA THR A 122 2.88 -5.66 27.34
C THR A 122 3.63 -6.05 28.61
N HIS A 123 4.73 -5.36 28.92
CA HIS A 123 5.55 -5.60 30.12
C HIS A 123 5.68 -4.38 31.02
N ALA A 124 5.36 -3.19 30.50
CA ALA A 124 5.43 -1.93 31.22
C ALA A 124 4.03 -1.37 31.51
N PRO A 125 3.83 -0.62 32.60
CA PRO A 125 2.55 0.00 32.91
C PRO A 125 2.14 0.99 31.82
N ILE A 126 0.86 0.98 31.44
CA ILE A 126 0.29 1.93 30.49
C ILE A 126 -0.08 3.21 31.25
N PRO A 127 0.31 4.41 30.77
CA PRO A 127 -0.01 5.67 31.44
C PRO A 127 -1.47 6.05 31.26
N GLY A 128 -2.15 6.38 32.35
CA GLY A 128 -3.55 6.85 32.34
C GLY A 128 -4.59 5.74 32.22
N SER A 129 -5.77 5.95 32.81
CA SER A 129 -6.85 4.97 32.81
C SER A 129 -7.45 4.77 31.43
N GLU A 130 -7.47 5.81 30.59
CA GLU A 130 -8.04 5.82 29.25
C GLU A 130 -7.21 4.94 28.30
N LYS A 131 -5.88 5.07 28.34
CA LYS A 131 -4.99 4.23 27.52
C LYS A 131 -4.96 2.79 28.03
N GLN A 132 -5.07 2.59 29.35
CA GLN A 132 -5.19 1.26 29.94
C GLN A 132 -6.45 0.53 29.42
N LEU A 133 -7.58 1.22 29.28
CA LEU A 133 -8.80 0.66 28.68
C LEU A 133 -8.61 0.32 27.19
N TYR A 134 -7.91 1.17 26.44
CA TYR A 134 -7.74 1.01 25.00
C TYR A 134 -6.73 -0.08 24.59
N LEU A 135 -5.58 -0.15 25.29
CA LEU A 135 -4.45 -1.05 25.00
C LEU A 135 -4.40 -2.26 25.95
N GLY A 136 -4.70 -2.07 27.23
CA GLY A 136 -4.54 -3.10 28.26
C GLY A 136 -5.54 -4.26 28.12
N ASN A 137 -6.72 -3.99 27.56
CA ASN A 137 -7.65 -5.05 27.19
C ASN A 137 -7.14 -5.80 25.95
N THR A 138 -6.41 -6.89 26.18
CA THR A 138 -5.80 -7.72 25.13
C THR A 138 -6.80 -8.21 24.09
N LEU A 139 -8.02 -8.60 24.50
CA LEU A 139 -9.04 -9.08 23.57
C LEU A 139 -9.51 -7.93 22.67
N PHE A 140 -9.78 -6.77 23.25
CA PHE A 140 -10.21 -5.59 22.51
C PHE A 140 -9.15 -5.11 21.51
N PHE A 141 -7.88 -5.00 21.93
CA PHE A 141 -6.76 -4.67 21.05
C PHE A 141 -6.63 -5.68 19.90
N THR A 142 -6.58 -6.98 20.22
CA THR A 142 -6.39 -8.04 19.23
C THR A 142 -7.54 -8.08 18.22
N ALA A 143 -8.78 -8.00 18.70
CA ALA A 143 -9.96 -7.98 17.84
C ALA A 143 -9.97 -6.72 16.96
N ARG A 144 -9.67 -5.54 17.51
CA ARG A 144 -9.65 -4.27 16.77
C ARG A 144 -8.65 -4.30 15.62
N VAL A 145 -7.42 -4.74 15.88
CA VAL A 145 -6.37 -4.86 14.86
C VAL A 145 -6.78 -5.85 13.75
N ILE A 146 -7.22 -7.06 14.14
CA ILE A 146 -7.60 -8.10 13.18
C ILE A 146 -8.81 -7.67 12.36
N VAL A 147 -9.84 -7.12 12.99
CA VAL A 147 -11.08 -6.69 12.31
C VAL A 147 -10.80 -5.50 11.40
N ALA A 148 -10.07 -4.48 11.86
CA ALA A 148 -9.74 -3.32 11.03
C ALA A 148 -9.01 -3.74 9.75
N TYR A 149 -7.97 -4.57 9.89
CA TYR A 149 -7.23 -5.05 8.73
C TYR A 149 -8.02 -6.05 7.87
N ALA A 150 -8.85 -6.92 8.47
CA ALA A 150 -9.74 -7.83 7.73
C ALA A 150 -10.76 -7.07 6.87
N ILE A 151 -11.30 -5.95 7.37
CA ILE A 151 -12.21 -5.09 6.60
C ILE A 151 -11.47 -4.48 5.41
N ILE A 152 -10.28 -3.90 5.61
CA ILE A 152 -9.47 -3.34 4.51
C ILE A 152 -9.16 -4.42 3.47
N MET A 153 -8.67 -5.58 3.91
CA MET A 153 -8.34 -6.70 3.03
C MET A 153 -9.57 -7.23 2.29
N GLY A 154 -10.68 -7.47 2.99
CA GLY A 154 -11.91 -7.99 2.41
C GLY A 154 -12.50 -7.04 1.36
N MET A 155 -12.56 -5.75 1.67
CA MET A 155 -13.00 -4.72 0.72
C MET A 155 -12.06 -4.61 -0.48
N SER A 156 -10.75 -4.67 -0.26
CA SER A 156 -9.75 -4.64 -1.32
C SER A 156 -9.85 -5.84 -2.26
N LEU A 157 -9.96 -7.06 -1.70
CA LEU A 157 -10.15 -8.28 -2.47
C LEU A 157 -11.46 -8.26 -3.25
N TRP A 158 -12.55 -7.81 -2.63
CA TRP A 158 -13.84 -7.72 -3.30
C TRP A 158 -13.82 -6.70 -4.44
N TYR A 159 -13.24 -5.52 -4.20
CA TYR A 159 -13.09 -4.48 -5.22
C TYR A 159 -12.31 -4.99 -6.44
N ILE A 160 -11.13 -5.59 -6.22
CA ILE A 160 -10.31 -6.13 -7.31
C ILE A 160 -10.96 -7.36 -7.97
N TYR A 161 -11.62 -8.23 -7.21
CA TYR A 161 -12.39 -9.35 -7.76
C TYR A 161 -13.43 -8.86 -8.78
N THR A 162 -14.19 -7.82 -8.44
CA THR A 162 -15.18 -7.25 -9.37
C THR A 162 -14.51 -6.61 -10.60
N SER A 163 -13.32 -6.02 -10.45
CA SER A 163 -12.57 -5.42 -11.56
C SER A 163 -12.02 -6.44 -12.55
N VAL A 164 -11.38 -7.48 -12.03
CA VAL A 164 -10.76 -8.55 -12.83
C VAL A 164 -11.81 -9.47 -13.45
N ARG A 165 -13.01 -9.59 -12.86
CA ARG A 165 -14.12 -10.38 -13.42
C ARG A 165 -14.46 -9.98 -14.86
N LEU A 166 -14.39 -8.69 -15.20
CA LEU A 166 -14.63 -8.20 -16.56
C LEU A 166 -13.57 -8.72 -17.56
N ASP A 167 -12.30 -8.76 -17.15
CA ASP A 167 -11.21 -9.26 -18.00
C ASP A 167 -11.29 -10.79 -18.18
N VAL A 168 -11.66 -11.51 -17.12
CA VAL A 168 -11.80 -12.98 -17.15
C VAL A 168 -12.96 -13.42 -18.05
N GLY A 169 -14.04 -12.64 -18.12
CA GLY A 169 -15.13 -12.88 -19.07
C GLY A 169 -14.65 -12.81 -20.53
N HIS A 170 -13.66 -11.96 -20.79
CA HIS A 170 -13.12 -11.65 -22.11
C HIS A 170 -11.95 -12.53 -22.56
N SER A 171 -11.13 -13.00 -21.64
CA SER A 171 -9.96 -13.83 -21.92
C SER A 171 -9.94 -15.04 -20.99
N PRO A 172 -10.80 -16.05 -21.24
CA PRO A 172 -10.94 -17.21 -20.36
C PRO A 172 -9.67 -18.08 -20.31
N GLU A 173 -8.87 -18.06 -21.37
CA GLU A 173 -7.60 -18.81 -21.45
C GLU A 173 -6.45 -18.08 -20.76
N GLY A 174 -6.60 -16.78 -20.48
CA GLY A 174 -5.58 -15.95 -19.85
C GLY A 174 -5.48 -16.15 -18.34
N GLY A 175 -4.27 -15.98 -17.81
CA GLY A 175 -3.97 -16.00 -16.38
C GLY A 175 -3.36 -17.32 -15.88
N ALA A 176 -3.05 -17.37 -14.59
CA ALA A 176 -2.32 -18.49 -14.00
C ALA A 176 -3.15 -19.78 -13.96
N SER A 177 -2.50 -20.93 -14.16
CA SER A 177 -3.12 -22.26 -14.14
C SER A 177 -3.75 -22.60 -12.79
N TRP A 178 -3.09 -22.24 -11.69
CA TRP A 178 -3.58 -22.48 -10.32
C TRP A 178 -4.90 -21.74 -10.03
N ALA A 179 -5.17 -20.63 -10.72
CA ALA A 179 -6.37 -19.81 -10.53
C ALA A 179 -7.54 -20.23 -11.43
N LYS A 180 -7.46 -21.36 -12.15
CA LYS A 180 -8.50 -21.80 -13.11
C LYS A 180 -9.88 -21.90 -12.47
N SER A 181 -9.99 -22.55 -11.30
CA SER A 181 -11.26 -22.70 -10.59
C SER A 181 -11.85 -21.35 -10.14
N LEU A 182 -11.01 -20.41 -9.69
CA LEU A 182 -11.46 -19.06 -9.33
C LEU A 182 -11.98 -18.29 -10.55
N ARG A 183 -11.29 -18.39 -11.69
CA ARG A 183 -11.72 -17.77 -12.96
C ARG A 183 -13.03 -18.36 -13.47
N GLU A 184 -13.19 -19.68 -13.38
CA GLU A 184 -14.46 -20.34 -13.69
C GLU A 184 -15.60 -19.84 -12.81
N ARG A 185 -15.35 -19.65 -11.50
CA ARG A 185 -16.32 -19.04 -10.57
C ARG A 185 -16.67 -17.60 -10.95
N MET A 186 -15.69 -16.77 -11.31
CA MET A 186 -15.91 -15.39 -11.77
C MET A 186 -16.83 -15.34 -13.01
N ARG A 187 -16.73 -16.34 -13.88
CA ARG A 187 -17.52 -16.44 -15.11
C ARG A 187 -18.93 -17.00 -14.90
N ARG A 188 -19.25 -17.59 -13.75
CA ARG A 188 -20.62 -18.09 -13.49
C ARG A 188 -21.60 -16.93 -13.56
N GLY A 189 -22.60 -17.06 -14.43
CA GLY A 189 -23.61 -16.02 -14.64
C GLY A 189 -23.12 -14.80 -15.41
N PHE A 190 -21.94 -14.85 -16.05
CA PHE A 190 -21.49 -13.79 -16.97
C PHE A 190 -22.39 -13.79 -18.21
N GLN A 191 -23.16 -12.72 -18.40
CA GLN A 191 -24.12 -12.57 -19.50
C GLN A 191 -23.56 -11.66 -20.60
N ASP A 192 -24.44 -10.84 -21.19
CA ASP A 192 -24.10 -9.81 -22.17
C ASP A 192 -23.11 -8.78 -21.59
N GLU A 193 -22.07 -8.50 -22.37
CA GLU A 193 -20.95 -7.62 -22.02
C GLU A 193 -21.44 -6.24 -21.60
N ARG A 194 -22.37 -5.66 -22.37
CA ARG A 194 -22.87 -4.31 -22.12
C ARG A 194 -23.54 -4.21 -20.76
N ARG A 195 -24.28 -5.25 -20.37
CA ARG A 195 -24.98 -5.33 -19.09
C ARG A 195 -24.01 -5.48 -17.94
N GLU A 196 -23.00 -6.34 -18.08
CA GLU A 196 -21.95 -6.59 -17.08
C GLU A 196 -21.07 -5.36 -16.83
N ILE A 197 -20.71 -4.61 -17.88
CA ILE A 197 -19.98 -3.35 -17.73
C ILE A 197 -20.80 -2.35 -16.94
N HIS A 198 -22.08 -2.18 -17.26
CA HIS A 198 -22.93 -1.20 -16.58
C HIS A 198 -23.16 -1.55 -15.10
N SER A 199 -23.47 -2.81 -14.79
CA SER A 199 -23.67 -3.27 -13.41
C SER A 199 -22.38 -3.15 -12.60
N THR A 200 -21.24 -3.57 -13.16
CA THR A 200 -19.93 -3.49 -12.51
C THR A 200 -19.51 -2.04 -12.30
N HIS A 201 -19.79 -1.14 -13.25
CA HIS A 201 -19.48 0.28 -13.10
C HIS A 201 -20.21 0.90 -11.90
N SER A 202 -21.51 0.63 -11.76
CA SER A 202 -22.31 1.12 -10.62
C SER A 202 -21.85 0.51 -9.28
N LEU A 203 -21.60 -0.80 -9.26
CA LEU A 203 -21.11 -1.49 -8.07
C LEU A 203 -19.73 -0.98 -7.63
N GLN A 204 -18.78 -0.87 -8.57
CA GLN A 204 -17.44 -0.37 -8.27
C GLN A 204 -17.44 1.06 -7.76
N GLY A 205 -18.34 1.92 -8.26
CA GLY A 205 -18.48 3.28 -7.71
C GLY A 205 -18.82 3.25 -6.21
N LYS A 206 -19.78 2.41 -5.81
CA LYS A 206 -20.15 2.24 -4.39
C LYS A 206 -19.03 1.61 -3.58
N LEU A 207 -18.42 0.54 -4.10
CA LEU A 207 -17.31 -0.15 -3.43
C LEU A 207 -16.10 0.74 -3.25
N ALA A 208 -15.78 1.61 -4.22
CA ALA A 208 -14.66 2.54 -4.14
C ALA A 208 -14.82 3.52 -2.97
N VAL A 209 -16.04 4.04 -2.76
CA VAL A 209 -16.34 4.94 -1.63
C VAL A 209 -16.19 4.20 -0.29
N VAL A 210 -16.78 3.00 -0.17
CA VAL A 210 -16.69 2.20 1.06
C VAL A 210 -15.25 1.78 1.34
N LEU A 211 -14.49 1.39 0.31
CA LEU A 211 -13.07 1.08 0.42
C LEU A 211 -12.27 2.32 0.85
N GLY A 212 -12.62 3.51 0.37
CA GLY A 212 -12.03 4.78 0.82
C GLY A 212 -12.16 4.99 2.32
N PHE A 213 -13.37 4.81 2.86
CA PHE A 213 -13.59 4.90 4.31
C PHE A 213 -12.87 3.80 5.08
N ALA A 214 -12.94 2.55 4.60
CA ALA A 214 -12.24 1.42 5.21
C ALA A 214 -10.73 1.65 5.26
N PHE A 215 -10.14 2.15 4.17
CA PHE A 215 -8.72 2.46 4.08
C PHE A 215 -8.33 3.58 5.04
N VAL A 216 -8.98 4.75 4.97
CA VAL A 216 -8.60 5.92 5.78
C VAL A 216 -8.80 5.65 7.28
N PHE A 217 -10.00 5.25 7.70
CA PHE A 217 -10.27 5.01 9.12
C PHE A 217 -9.54 3.78 9.64
N GLY A 218 -9.49 2.72 8.84
CA GLY A 218 -8.79 1.49 9.22
C GLY A 218 -7.30 1.73 9.42
N TRP A 219 -6.62 2.46 8.53
CA TRP A 219 -5.21 2.78 8.71
C TRP A 219 -4.93 3.77 9.83
N ILE A 220 -5.83 4.71 10.12
CA ILE A 220 -5.68 5.56 11.31
C ILE A 220 -5.68 4.70 12.58
N VAL A 221 -6.63 3.76 12.71
CA VAL A 221 -6.70 2.86 13.86
C VAL A 221 -5.48 1.93 13.91
N LEU A 222 -5.09 1.35 12.77
CA LEU A 222 -3.91 0.49 12.70
C LEU A 222 -2.61 1.26 13.01
N ALA A 223 -2.46 2.50 12.56
CA ALA A 223 -1.31 3.34 12.90
C ALA A 223 -1.25 3.64 14.41
N TRP A 224 -2.38 3.92 15.04
CA TRP A 224 -2.43 4.08 16.50
C TRP A 224 -2.04 2.81 17.23
N ASP A 225 -2.62 1.66 16.85
CA ASP A 225 -2.43 0.39 17.54
C ASP A 225 -1.06 -0.23 17.30
N LEU A 226 -0.57 -0.18 16.06
CA LEU A 226 0.61 -0.92 15.62
C LEU A 226 1.88 -0.07 15.63
N SER A 227 1.78 1.25 15.62
CA SER A 227 2.95 2.11 15.44
C SER A 227 3.05 3.17 16.55
N MET A 228 2.01 3.99 16.76
CA MET A 228 1.99 5.00 17.82
C MET A 228 2.06 4.35 19.21
N SER A 229 1.39 3.22 19.43
CA SER A 229 1.39 2.51 20.72
C SER A 229 2.76 1.97 21.14
N LEU A 230 3.74 1.92 20.24
CA LEU A 230 5.13 1.56 20.61
C LEU A 230 5.68 2.50 21.69
N ASP A 231 5.15 3.71 21.74
CA ASP A 231 5.36 4.65 22.84
C ASP A 231 4.02 5.12 23.41
N PRO A 232 3.53 4.47 24.50
CA PRO A 232 2.27 4.82 25.12
C PRO A 232 2.21 6.24 25.70
N HIS A 233 3.34 6.93 25.90
CA HIS A 233 3.35 8.29 26.42
C HIS A 233 3.09 9.31 25.32
N PHE A 234 3.50 9.01 24.09
CA PHE A 234 3.29 9.86 22.93
C PHE A 234 1.86 9.74 22.38
N PHE A 235 1.32 10.86 21.88
CA PHE A 235 0.08 10.89 21.11
C PHE A 235 0.11 12.03 20.11
N SER A 236 -0.49 11.83 18.94
CA SER A 236 -0.68 12.89 17.95
C SER A 236 -1.81 12.53 17.01
N THR A 237 -2.73 13.47 16.78
CA THR A 237 -3.88 13.28 15.88
C THR A 237 -3.44 13.12 14.42
N MET A 238 -2.37 13.81 14.02
CA MET A 238 -1.83 13.77 12.64
C MET A 238 -1.04 12.48 12.35
N TYR A 239 -0.64 11.74 13.38
CA TYR A 239 0.21 10.55 13.24
C TYR A 239 -0.36 9.51 12.26
N GLY A 240 -1.65 9.21 12.38
CA GLY A 240 -2.30 8.24 11.50
C GLY A 240 -2.26 8.66 10.03
N TRP A 241 -2.54 9.94 9.75
CA TRP A 241 -2.45 10.51 8.41
C TRP A 241 -1.03 10.48 7.87
N TRP A 242 -0.07 10.87 8.70
CA TRP A 242 1.34 10.84 8.36
C TRP A 242 1.82 9.43 7.96
N GLU A 243 1.42 8.39 8.70
CA GLU A 243 1.84 7.02 8.43
C GLU A 243 1.30 6.49 7.09
N PHE A 244 -0.02 6.53 6.88
CA PHE A 244 -0.57 5.94 5.65
C PHE A 244 -0.24 6.77 4.40
N MET A 245 -0.09 8.09 4.54
CA MET A 245 0.33 8.94 3.42
C MET A 245 1.81 8.77 3.07
N SER A 246 2.66 8.36 4.03
CA SER A 246 4.02 7.90 3.72
C SER A 246 3.98 6.66 2.82
N GLY A 247 3.10 5.71 3.13
CA GLY A 247 2.86 4.55 2.26
C GLY A 247 2.25 4.92 0.90
N TRP A 248 1.42 5.97 0.84
CA TRP A 248 0.86 6.49 -0.41
C TRP A 248 1.93 7.04 -1.36
N VAL A 249 2.87 7.85 -0.85
CA VAL A 249 3.98 8.37 -1.64
C VAL A 249 4.88 7.23 -2.14
N ALA A 250 5.22 6.29 -1.25
CA ALA A 250 6.01 5.11 -1.62
C ALA A 250 5.28 4.23 -2.66
N MET A 251 3.95 4.14 -2.58
CA MET A 251 3.14 3.46 -3.59
C MET A 251 3.21 4.16 -4.94
N LEU A 252 3.06 5.49 -5.02
CA LEU A 252 3.17 6.22 -6.29
C LEU A 252 4.57 6.07 -6.93
N ALA A 253 5.62 6.15 -6.11
CA ALA A 253 6.99 5.94 -6.57
C ALA A 253 7.19 4.51 -7.10
N SER A 254 6.77 3.49 -6.35
CA SER A 254 6.89 2.08 -6.78
C SER A 254 6.04 1.78 -8.02
N PHE A 255 4.85 2.36 -8.13
CA PHE A 255 3.99 2.23 -9.31
C PHE A 255 4.63 2.88 -10.55
N THR A 256 5.27 4.04 -10.38
CA THR A 256 6.01 4.72 -11.44
C THR A 256 7.17 3.86 -11.94
N LEU A 257 7.98 3.32 -11.02
CA LEU A 257 9.07 2.41 -11.36
C LEU A 257 8.58 1.14 -12.05
N LEU A 258 7.46 0.56 -11.58
CA LEU A 258 6.83 -0.59 -12.20
C LEU A 258 6.35 -0.30 -13.62
N THR A 259 5.77 0.89 -13.84
CA THR A 259 5.31 1.35 -15.16
C THR A 259 6.49 1.55 -16.12
N ILE A 260 7.61 2.12 -15.65
CA ILE A 260 8.85 2.26 -16.43
C ILE A 260 9.39 0.87 -16.82
N ALA A 261 9.49 -0.04 -15.85
CA ALA A 261 10.00 -1.39 -16.07
C ALA A 261 9.15 -2.17 -17.08
N TRP A 262 7.82 -2.11 -16.95
CA TRP A 262 6.91 -2.78 -17.87
C TRP A 262 6.87 -2.17 -19.26
N ARG A 263 6.94 -0.84 -19.38
CA ARG A 263 7.06 -0.18 -20.70
C ARG A 263 8.30 -0.69 -21.44
N ARG A 264 9.44 -0.79 -20.75
CA ARG A 264 10.69 -1.31 -21.31
C ARG A 264 10.59 -2.79 -21.68
N HIS A 265 9.98 -3.61 -20.83
CA HIS A 265 9.82 -5.06 -21.06
C HIS A 265 8.87 -5.37 -22.24
N LEU A 266 7.75 -4.66 -22.33
CA LEU A 266 6.77 -4.84 -23.41
C LEU A 266 7.23 -4.22 -24.73
N GLY A 267 8.07 -3.18 -24.68
CA GLY A 267 8.48 -2.40 -25.85
C GLY A 267 7.31 -1.64 -26.48
N ARG A 268 6.23 -1.39 -25.71
CA ARG A 268 4.96 -0.79 -26.18
C ARG A 268 4.86 0.68 -25.78
N ASN A 269 5.53 1.53 -26.56
CA ASN A 269 5.50 2.99 -26.40
C ASN A 269 4.19 3.63 -26.87
N ASP A 270 3.44 2.90 -27.71
CA ASP A 270 2.09 3.19 -28.19
C ASP A 270 1.05 3.14 -27.05
N LEU A 271 1.18 2.18 -26.13
CA LEU A 271 0.24 2.00 -25.01
C LEU A 271 0.62 2.83 -23.79
N ILE A 272 1.90 2.85 -23.41
CA ILE A 272 2.42 3.60 -22.27
C ILE A 272 3.24 4.79 -22.81
N THR A 273 2.54 5.88 -23.05
CA THR A 273 3.10 7.11 -23.61
C THR A 273 3.75 8.02 -22.55
N GLU A 274 4.46 9.05 -23.00
CA GLU A 274 5.06 10.08 -22.14
C GLU A 274 4.04 10.82 -21.27
N ASN A 275 2.80 10.98 -21.75
CA ASN A 275 1.71 11.58 -20.97
C ASN A 275 1.45 10.83 -19.66
N HIS A 276 1.58 9.50 -19.65
CA HIS A 276 1.44 8.72 -18.42
C HIS A 276 2.53 9.08 -17.41
N PHE A 277 3.79 9.24 -17.86
CA PHE A 277 4.89 9.62 -16.96
C PHE A 277 4.80 11.05 -16.49
N HIS A 278 4.28 11.96 -17.33
CA HIS A 278 4.01 13.34 -16.92
C HIS A 278 2.93 13.42 -15.84
N ASP A 279 1.84 12.65 -15.98
CA ASP A 279 0.78 12.60 -14.95
C ASP A 279 1.25 11.89 -13.67
N LEU A 280 2.03 10.81 -13.79
CA LEU A 280 2.69 10.17 -12.63
C LEU A 280 3.67 11.11 -11.93
N GLY A 281 4.45 11.89 -12.71
CA GLY A 281 5.37 12.91 -12.19
C GLY A 281 4.64 13.96 -11.38
N LYS A 282 3.53 14.51 -11.90
CA LYS A 282 2.68 15.47 -11.16
C LYS A 282 2.13 14.87 -9.88
N LEU A 283 1.68 13.62 -9.90
CA LEU A 283 1.17 12.94 -8.70
C LEU A 283 2.28 12.74 -7.67
N CYS A 284 3.44 12.22 -8.08
CA CYS A 284 4.60 12.06 -7.20
C CYS A 284 5.03 13.41 -6.60
N PHE A 285 5.09 14.48 -7.40
CA PHE A 285 5.41 15.82 -6.94
C PHE A 285 4.39 16.33 -5.92
N ALA A 286 3.10 16.29 -6.26
CA ALA A 286 2.03 16.80 -5.40
C ALA A 286 1.95 16.04 -4.06
N PHE A 287 2.07 14.71 -4.09
CA PHE A 287 2.00 13.92 -2.86
C PHE A 287 3.30 13.96 -2.04
N THR A 288 4.45 14.19 -2.67
CA THR A 288 5.70 14.54 -1.98
C THR A 288 5.54 15.85 -1.22
N ALA A 289 5.00 16.88 -1.88
CA ALA A 289 4.72 18.17 -1.25
C ALA A 289 3.73 18.03 -0.09
N PHE A 290 2.67 17.24 -0.28
CA PHE A 290 1.69 16.94 0.76
C PHE A 290 2.30 16.19 1.94
N TRP A 291 3.18 15.21 1.70
CA TRP A 291 3.91 14.51 2.74
C TRP A 291 4.84 15.45 3.53
N GLY A 292 5.52 16.36 2.84
CA GLY A 292 6.31 17.43 3.47
C GLY A 292 5.44 18.32 4.36
N TYR A 293 4.27 18.73 3.86
CA TYR A 293 3.30 19.53 4.62
C TYR A 293 2.85 18.84 5.91
N ILE A 294 2.40 17.58 5.86
CA ILE A 294 1.92 16.89 7.08
C ILE A 294 3.07 16.56 8.04
N THR A 295 4.26 16.21 7.51
CA THR A 295 5.43 15.93 8.35
C THR A 295 5.90 17.19 9.07
N PHE A 296 6.04 18.29 8.34
CA PHE A 296 6.43 19.58 8.91
C PHE A 296 5.34 20.14 9.81
N GLY A 297 4.06 20.03 9.44
CA GLY A 297 2.94 20.47 10.26
C GLY A 297 2.89 19.76 11.62
N GLN A 298 3.19 18.45 11.66
CA GLN A 298 3.22 17.70 12.91
C GLN A 298 4.41 18.13 13.75
N TYR A 299 5.58 18.26 13.13
CA TYR A 299 6.79 18.73 13.79
C TYR A 299 6.61 20.15 14.36
N LEU A 300 6.08 21.08 13.56
CA LEU A 300 5.96 22.49 13.92
C LEU A 300 5.08 22.68 15.16
N VAL A 301 3.94 21.98 15.25
CA VAL A 301 3.04 22.08 16.41
C VAL A 301 3.71 21.54 17.67
N ILE A 302 4.36 20.37 17.58
CA ILE A 302 5.07 19.76 18.73
C ILE A 302 6.23 20.65 19.18
N TRP A 303 7.02 21.16 18.22
CA TRP A 303 8.17 22.03 18.50
C TRP A 303 7.74 23.36 19.10
N TYR A 304 6.68 23.99 18.57
CA TYR A 304 6.20 25.28 19.03
C TYR A 304 5.51 25.19 20.39
N GLY A 305 4.67 24.16 20.60
CA GLY A 305 4.00 23.93 21.88
C GLY A 305 4.96 23.52 23.00
N ASN A 306 6.05 22.83 22.65
CA ASN A 306 7.13 22.43 23.55
C ASN A 306 6.67 21.77 24.87
N ILE A 307 5.61 20.96 24.80
CA ILE A 307 5.09 20.19 25.93
C ILE A 307 5.96 18.95 26.12
N SER A 308 6.37 18.65 27.36
CA SER A 308 7.30 17.57 27.70
C SER A 308 6.87 16.20 27.17
N GLU A 309 5.57 15.90 27.26
CA GLU A 309 4.96 14.64 26.90
C GLU A 309 5.02 14.36 25.39
N GLU A 310 4.97 15.40 24.55
CA GLU A 310 4.96 15.27 23.09
C GLU A 310 6.36 15.41 22.47
N THR A 311 7.20 16.26 23.06
CA THR A 311 8.51 16.63 22.50
C THR A 311 9.52 15.49 22.50
N HIS A 312 9.44 14.57 23.48
CA HIS A 312 10.40 13.47 23.62
C HIS A 312 10.47 12.60 22.34
N TRP A 313 9.32 12.32 21.70
CA TRP A 313 9.24 11.52 20.48
C TRP A 313 10.06 12.11 19.33
N MET A 314 9.97 13.44 19.13
CA MET A 314 10.75 14.17 18.12
C MET A 314 12.22 14.28 18.54
N ARG A 315 12.46 14.53 19.82
CA ARG A 315 13.81 14.70 20.38
C ARG A 315 14.65 13.44 20.15
N LEU A 316 14.10 12.24 20.40
CA LEU A 316 14.79 10.96 20.18
C LEU A 316 15.22 10.76 18.71
N ARG A 317 14.47 11.34 17.76
CA ARG A 317 14.73 11.23 16.32
C ARG A 317 15.68 12.32 15.79
N LEU A 318 15.85 13.39 16.54
CA LEU A 318 16.72 14.53 16.19
C LEU A 318 18.02 14.59 17.01
N MET A 319 18.24 13.61 17.89
CA MET A 319 19.50 13.40 18.61
C MET A 319 20.27 12.20 18.05
N ASP A 320 21.55 12.09 18.40
CA ASP A 320 22.35 10.92 18.02
C ASP A 320 21.85 9.65 18.74
N PRO A 321 21.88 8.48 18.08
CA PRO A 321 22.43 8.23 16.73
C PRO A 321 21.44 8.46 15.57
N TRP A 322 20.18 8.85 15.84
CA TRP A 322 19.11 8.88 14.83
C TRP A 322 19.08 10.13 13.96
N LYS A 323 19.67 11.23 14.41
CA LYS A 323 19.68 12.52 13.71
C LYS A 323 20.08 12.40 12.24
N GLY A 324 21.17 11.69 11.95
CA GLY A 324 21.67 11.51 10.58
C GLY A 324 20.66 10.78 9.68
N LEU A 325 20.03 9.71 10.21
CA LEU A 325 19.00 8.98 9.49
C LEU A 325 17.77 9.85 9.22
N THR A 326 17.29 10.58 10.24
CA THR A 326 16.12 11.46 10.11
C THR A 326 16.33 12.54 9.05
N LEU A 327 17.50 13.20 9.04
CA LEU A 327 17.82 14.20 8.01
C LEU A 327 17.93 13.58 6.61
N THR A 328 18.50 12.38 6.52
CA THR A 328 18.58 11.63 5.24
C THR A 328 17.18 11.29 4.72
N VAL A 329 16.28 10.84 5.59
CA VAL A 329 14.88 10.56 5.22
C VAL A 329 14.20 11.82 4.71
N VAL A 330 14.33 12.96 5.39
CA VAL A 330 13.74 14.23 4.92
C VAL A 330 14.34 14.66 3.57
N ALA A 331 15.65 14.51 3.40
CA ALA A 331 16.33 14.83 2.14
C ALA A 331 15.82 13.95 0.98
N LEU A 332 15.70 12.64 1.18
CA LEU A 332 15.31 11.69 0.14
C LEU A 332 13.80 11.62 -0.10
N MET A 333 12.97 11.86 0.92
CA MET A 333 11.50 11.80 0.79
C MET A 333 10.88 13.13 0.39
N PHE A 334 11.52 14.27 0.69
CA PHE A 334 10.99 15.58 0.35
C PHE A 334 11.91 16.35 -0.60
N PHE A 335 13.11 16.75 -0.17
CA PHE A 335 13.91 17.70 -0.93
C PHE A 335 14.32 17.20 -2.32
N LEU A 336 14.86 15.99 -2.41
CA LEU A 336 15.28 15.38 -3.67
C LEU A 336 14.10 15.21 -4.65
N PRO A 337 12.97 14.55 -4.28
CA PRO A 337 11.84 14.40 -5.19
C PRO A 337 11.12 15.71 -5.47
N PHE A 338 11.02 16.64 -4.51
CA PHE A 338 10.35 17.93 -4.72
C PHE A 338 11.08 18.77 -5.77
N PHE A 339 12.39 18.96 -5.62
CA PHE A 339 13.18 19.73 -6.59
C PHE A 339 13.50 18.98 -7.87
N GLY A 340 13.57 17.64 -7.80
CA GLY A 340 13.81 16.80 -8.98
C GLY A 340 12.60 16.63 -9.89
N LEU A 341 11.38 16.89 -9.41
CA LEU A 341 10.12 16.79 -10.16
C LEU A 341 9.47 18.16 -10.46
N LEU A 342 10.14 19.26 -10.12
CA LEU A 342 9.74 20.63 -10.44
C LEU A 342 10.11 20.96 -11.89
#